data_AF-A0A6P4FYA9-F1
#
_entry.id   AF-A0A6P4FYA9-F1
#
_cell.length_a   1.000
_cell.length_b   1.000
_cell.length_c   1.000
_cell.angle_alpha   90.00
_cell.angle_beta   90.00
_cell.angle_gamma   90.00
#
_symmetry.space_group_name_H-M   'P 1'
#
loop_
_entity.id
_entity.type
_entity.pdbx_description
1 polymer ?
#
loop_
_entity_poly.entity_id
_entity_poly.type
_entity_poly.pdbx_seq_one_letter_code
_entity_poly.pdbx_strand_id
1 'polypeptide(L)'
;KNLSNSHFLISFLQFWEIISDEHGIDATGAYHGDSDLQLERINVYYNEASGGKYVPRAVLVDLEPGTMDSVRSGPFGQIFRPDNFVFGQSGAGNNWAKGHYTEGAELV
;
A
#
# COMPACT_ATOMS: atom_id res chain seq x y z
N LYS A 1 -0.30 13.22 -14.36
CA LYS A 1 0.25 12.61 -13.13
C LYS A 1 1.47 13.41 -12.73
N ASN A 2 1.48 14.01 -11.54
CA ASN A 2 2.67 14.69 -11.03
C ASN A 2 3.81 13.66 -10.92
N LEU A 3 4.99 13.97 -11.48
CA LEU A 3 6.18 13.10 -11.45
C LEU A 3 6.59 12.70 -10.01
N SER A 4 6.32 13.57 -9.04
CA SER A 4 6.54 13.32 -7.60
C SER A 4 5.67 12.19 -7.06
N ASN A 5 4.35 12.23 -7.30
CA ASN A 5 3.42 11.20 -6.82
C ASN A 5 3.75 9.82 -7.40
N SER A 6 4.18 9.78 -8.67
CA SER A 6 4.62 8.52 -9.29
C SER A 6 5.82 7.90 -8.59
N HIS A 7 6.79 8.69 -8.12
CA HIS A 7 8.00 8.16 -7.47
C HIS A 7 7.69 7.56 -6.10
N PHE A 8 6.91 8.26 -5.27
CA PHE A 8 6.51 7.74 -3.96
C PHE A 8 5.67 6.46 -4.07
N LEU A 9 4.76 6.41 -5.05
CA LEU A 9 3.95 5.22 -5.28
C LEU A 9 4.80 4.02 -5.70
N ILE A 10 5.78 4.25 -6.58
CA ILE A 10 6.73 3.21 -7.01
C ILE A 10 7.51 2.69 -5.80
N SER A 11 8.05 3.58 -4.97
CA SER A 11 8.79 3.17 -3.77
C SER A 11 7.93 2.39 -2.77
N PHE A 12 6.67 2.79 -2.58
CA PHE A 12 5.71 2.08 -1.74
C PHE A 12 5.47 0.65 -2.27
N LEU A 13 5.15 0.51 -3.56
CA LEU A 13 4.90 -0.79 -4.17
C LEU A 13 6.13 -1.68 -4.12
N GLN A 14 7.30 -1.11 -4.43
CA GLN A 14 8.57 -1.83 -4.39
C GLN A 14 8.92 -2.33 -2.99
N PHE A 15 8.64 -1.54 -1.94
CA PHE A 15 8.83 -1.98 -0.56
C PHE A 15 7.99 -3.22 -0.26
N TRP A 16 6.69 -3.19 -0.58
CA TRP A 16 5.79 -4.31 -0.30
C TRP A 16 6.08 -5.55 -1.14
N GLU A 17 6.55 -5.39 -2.37
CA GLU A 17 7.04 -6.48 -3.22
C GLU A 17 8.25 -7.16 -2.57
N ILE A 18 9.28 -6.39 -2.21
CA ILE A 18 10.51 -6.94 -1.61
C ILE A 18 10.21 -7.67 -0.30
N ILE A 19 9.45 -7.07 0.62
CA ILE A 19 9.19 -7.75 1.90
C ILE A 19 8.28 -8.97 1.72
N SER A 20 7.36 -8.96 0.74
CA SER A 20 6.50 -10.12 0.47
C SER A 20 7.36 -11.27 -0.04
N ASP A 21 8.29 -11.01 -0.95
CA ASP A 21 9.23 -11.99 -1.46
C ASP A 21 10.13 -12.55 -0.33
N GLU A 22 10.67 -11.69 0.54
CA GLU A 22 11.48 -12.10 1.70
C GLU A 22 10.71 -13.03 2.65
N HIS A 23 9.43 -12.75 2.87
CA HIS A 23 8.53 -13.53 3.72
C HIS A 23 7.83 -14.70 2.99
N GLY A 24 8.10 -14.90 1.69
CA GLY A 24 7.48 -15.96 0.89
C GLY A 24 5.97 -15.79 0.71
N ILE A 25 5.46 -14.56 0.70
CA ILE A 25 4.05 -14.22 0.50
C ILE A 25 3.81 -13.87 -0.97
N ASP A 26 2.86 -14.54 -1.61
CA ASP A 26 2.52 -14.25 -3.00
C ASP A 26 1.53 -13.06 -3.13
N ALA A 27 1.23 -12.69 -4.37
CA ALA A 27 0.28 -11.62 -4.68
C ALA A 27 -1.17 -11.88 -4.21
N THR A 28 -1.51 -13.11 -3.83
CA THR A 28 -2.81 -13.49 -3.27
C THR A 28 -2.84 -13.44 -1.73
N GLY A 29 -1.68 -13.21 -1.12
CA GLY A 29 -1.46 -13.25 0.32
C GLY A 29 -1.18 -14.66 0.85
N ALA A 30 -1.00 -15.66 0.01
CA ALA A 30 -0.70 -17.03 0.45
C ALA A 30 0.80 -17.20 0.73
N TYR A 31 1.12 -17.98 1.75
CA TYR A 31 2.50 -18.34 2.08
C TYR A 31 2.99 -19.53 1.26
N HIS A 32 4.13 -19.35 0.58
CA HIS A 32 4.83 -20.34 -0.23
C HIS A 32 6.32 -20.46 0.14
N GLY A 33 6.72 -19.94 1.30
CA GLY A 33 8.08 -20.02 1.80
C GLY A 33 8.50 -21.42 2.27
N ASP A 34 9.79 -21.58 2.50
CA ASP A 34 10.44 -22.85 2.84
C ASP A 34 11.13 -22.82 4.22
N SER A 35 11.05 -21.69 4.95
CA SER A 35 11.75 -21.48 6.21
C SER A 35 10.82 -20.92 7.29
N ASP A 36 10.78 -21.55 8.46
CA ASP A 36 10.00 -21.10 9.61
C ASP A 36 10.37 -19.67 10.07
N LEU A 37 11.60 -19.23 9.78
CA LEU A 37 12.06 -17.87 10.08
C LEU A 37 11.28 -16.80 9.31
N GLN A 38 10.73 -17.14 8.14
CA GLN A 38 9.91 -16.23 7.34
C GLN A 38 8.59 -15.91 8.02
N LEU A 39 8.08 -16.79 8.90
CA LEU A 39 6.82 -16.55 9.63
C LEU A 39 7.03 -16.03 11.05
N GLU A 40 8.22 -16.16 11.64
CA GLU A 40 8.50 -15.85 13.05
C GLU A 40 8.00 -14.46 13.48
N ARG A 41 8.15 -13.45 12.61
CA ARG A 41 7.78 -12.04 12.88
C ARG A 41 6.91 -11.41 11.80
N ILE A 42 6.21 -12.24 11.03
CA ILE A 42 5.37 -11.75 9.93
C ILE A 42 4.26 -10.80 10.41
N ASN A 43 3.84 -10.94 11.67
CA ASN A 43 2.82 -10.11 12.30
C ASN A 43 3.20 -8.62 12.43
N VAL A 44 4.49 -8.27 12.30
CA VAL A 44 4.97 -6.87 12.30
C VAL A 44 4.36 -6.09 11.15
N TYR A 45 4.39 -6.66 9.94
CA TYR A 45 3.89 -5.99 8.73
C TYR A 45 2.57 -6.54 8.21
N TYR A 46 2.18 -7.76 8.57
CA TYR A 46 0.97 -8.41 8.06
C TYR A 46 -0.03 -8.73 9.18
N ASN A 47 -1.31 -8.72 8.81
CA ASN A 47 -2.37 -9.42 9.53
C ASN A 47 -2.57 -10.79 8.91
N GLU A 48 -2.64 -11.84 9.74
CA GLU A 48 -3.18 -13.11 9.30
C GLU A 48 -4.71 -13.02 9.27
N ALA A 49 -5.29 -13.22 8.09
CA ALA A 49 -6.72 -13.32 7.86
C ALA A 49 -7.13 -14.80 7.77
N SER A 50 -8.45 -15.05 7.80
CA SER A 50 -9.00 -16.39 7.66
C SER A 50 -8.48 -17.07 6.39
N GLY A 51 -8.12 -18.35 6.50
CA GLY A 51 -7.64 -19.16 5.38
C GLY A 51 -6.15 -19.03 5.08
N GLY A 52 -5.34 -18.64 6.06
CA GLY A 52 -3.87 -18.56 5.92
C GLY A 52 -3.41 -17.44 4.99
N LYS A 53 -4.22 -16.39 4.85
CA LYS A 53 -3.92 -15.23 4.00
C LYS A 53 -3.28 -14.12 4.81
N TYR A 54 -2.15 -13.61 4.36
CA TYR A 54 -1.45 -12.49 4.96
C TYR A 54 -1.79 -11.20 4.23
N VAL A 55 -2.22 -10.20 5.00
CA VAL A 55 -2.71 -8.92 4.48
C VAL A 55 -1.86 -7.78 5.05
N PRO A 56 -1.21 -6.94 4.22
CA PRO A 56 -0.41 -5.81 4.69
C PRO A 56 -1.13 -4.88 5.67
N ARG A 57 -0.41 -4.48 6.73
CA ARG A 57 -0.76 -3.38 7.63
C ARG A 57 -0.36 -2.04 6.99
N ALA A 58 -0.95 -1.74 5.83
CA ALA A 58 -0.69 -0.52 5.09
C ALA A 58 -1.96 0.33 4.97
N VAL A 59 -1.80 1.64 5.02
CA VAL A 59 -2.82 2.62 4.65
C VAL A 59 -2.23 3.48 3.54
N LEU A 60 -2.95 3.61 2.43
CA LEU A 60 -2.57 4.47 1.33
C LEU A 60 -3.43 5.72 1.35
N VAL A 61 -2.77 6.87 1.43
CA VAL A 61 -3.43 8.17 1.49
C VAL A 61 -2.93 9.02 0.33
N ASP A 62 -3.83 9.43 -0.55
CA ASP A 62 -3.50 10.36 -1.64
C ASP A 62 -4.64 11.36 -1.86
N LEU A 63 -4.31 12.59 -2.20
CA LEU A 63 -5.33 13.59 -2.56
C LEU A 63 -5.85 13.36 -4.00
N GLU A 64 -5.08 12.65 -4.84
CA GLU A 64 -5.46 12.35 -6.22
C GLU A 64 -6.15 10.96 -6.36
N PRO A 65 -7.34 10.87 -6.98
CA PRO A 65 -8.07 9.61 -7.10
C PRO A 65 -7.40 8.59 -8.04
N GLY A 66 -6.54 9.04 -8.96
CA GLY A 66 -5.87 8.19 -9.96
C GLY A 66 -4.76 7.27 -9.41
N THR A 67 -4.41 7.41 -8.13
CA THR A 67 -3.37 6.60 -7.49
C THR A 67 -3.86 5.19 -7.18
N MET A 68 -5.14 5.03 -6.84
CA MET A 68 -5.75 3.73 -6.53
C MET A 68 -5.63 2.75 -7.71
N ASP A 69 -6.00 3.19 -8.92
CA ASP A 69 -5.93 2.34 -10.12
C ASP A 69 -4.49 1.90 -10.41
N SER A 70 -3.53 2.79 -10.15
CA SER A 70 -2.11 2.52 -10.35
C SER A 70 -1.61 1.43 -9.37
N VAL A 71 -2.01 1.48 -8.11
CA VAL A 71 -1.66 0.45 -7.10
C VAL A 71 -2.29 -0.88 -7.44
N ARG A 72 -3.59 -0.88 -7.77
CA ARG A 72 -4.35 -2.11 -8.06
C ARG A 72 -3.88 -2.80 -9.34
N SER A 73 -3.32 -2.05 -10.28
CA SER A 73 -2.69 -2.60 -11.49
C SER A 73 -1.32 -3.22 -11.25
N GLY A 74 -0.70 -2.97 -10.09
CA GLY A 74 0.58 -3.55 -9.71
C GLY A 74 0.48 -5.04 -9.37
N PRO A 75 1.61 -5.78 -9.42
CA PRO A 75 1.64 -7.22 -9.18
C PRO A 75 1.07 -7.62 -7.82
N PHE A 76 1.36 -6.85 -6.77
CA PHE A 76 0.83 -7.05 -5.41
C PHE A 76 -0.41 -6.19 -5.12
N GLY A 77 -1.02 -5.55 -6.11
CA GLY A 77 -2.12 -4.60 -5.89
C GLY A 77 -3.35 -5.18 -5.20
N GLN A 78 -3.57 -6.49 -5.32
CA GLN A 78 -4.76 -7.19 -4.82
C GLN A 78 -4.63 -7.67 -3.36
N ILE A 79 -3.43 -7.64 -2.77
CA ILE A 79 -3.20 -8.07 -1.38
C ILE A 79 -3.66 -7.01 -0.37
N PHE A 80 -3.75 -5.75 -0.80
CA PHE A 80 -4.17 -4.63 0.04
C PHE A 80 -5.69 -4.61 0.22
N ARG A 81 -6.16 -4.28 1.44
CA ARG A 81 -7.60 -4.12 1.68
C ARG A 81 -8.12 -2.88 0.94
N PRO A 82 -9.21 -3.00 0.16
CA PRO A 82 -9.86 -1.84 -0.47
C PRO A 82 -10.21 -0.74 0.52
N ASP A 83 -10.54 -1.10 1.76
CA ASP A 83 -10.93 -0.17 2.83
C ASP A 83 -9.75 0.67 3.36
N ASN A 84 -8.51 0.28 3.07
CA ASN A 84 -7.31 0.99 3.53
C ASN A 84 -6.84 2.08 2.56
N PHE A 85 -7.61 2.34 1.50
CA PHE A 85 -7.33 3.40 0.54
C PHE A 85 -8.18 4.63 0.89
N VAL A 86 -7.52 5.70 1.32
CA VAL A 86 -8.14 6.99 1.59
C VAL A 86 -7.73 7.94 0.47
N PHE A 87 -8.71 8.52 -0.23
CA PHE A 87 -8.40 9.42 -1.32
C PHE A 87 -9.31 10.65 -1.43
N GLY A 88 -8.71 11.74 -1.91
CA GLY A 88 -9.38 12.99 -2.20
C GLY A 88 -9.99 13.05 -3.61
N GLN A 89 -10.68 14.15 -3.90
CA GLN A 89 -11.19 14.47 -5.23
C GLN A 89 -10.36 15.58 -5.92
N SER A 90 -9.33 16.09 -5.25
CA SER A 90 -8.57 17.30 -5.61
C SER A 90 -7.11 17.14 -5.19
N GLY A 91 -6.16 17.70 -5.92
CA GLY A 91 -4.73 17.58 -5.60
C GLY A 91 -4.16 18.77 -4.80
N ALA A 92 -3.11 18.51 -4.03
CA ALA A 92 -2.31 19.58 -3.40
C ALA A 92 -1.51 20.40 -4.43
N GLY A 93 -1.21 19.86 -5.61
CA GLY A 93 -0.54 20.59 -6.69
C GLY A 93 0.85 21.10 -6.32
N ASN A 94 1.65 20.30 -5.60
CA ASN A 94 2.95 20.67 -5.04
C ASN A 94 2.93 21.88 -4.08
N ASN A 95 1.76 22.21 -3.53
CA ASN A 95 1.60 23.25 -2.52
C ASN A 95 1.41 22.62 -1.14
N TRP A 96 2.39 22.83 -0.26
CA TRP A 96 2.35 22.30 1.10
C TRP A 96 1.18 22.86 1.92
N ALA A 97 0.85 24.15 1.76
CA ALA A 97 -0.26 24.76 2.49
C ALA A 97 -1.61 24.14 2.09
N LYS A 98 -1.79 23.79 0.80
CA LYS A 98 -2.99 23.05 0.36
C LYS A 98 -3.05 21.66 0.98
N GLY A 99 -1.93 20.95 1.00
CA GLY A 99 -1.85 19.62 1.61
C GLY A 99 -2.06 19.63 3.12
N HIS A 100 -1.62 20.67 3.83
CA HIS A 100 -1.66 20.69 5.28
C HIS A 100 -2.89 21.39 5.87
N TYR A 101 -3.35 22.49 5.27
CA TYR A 101 -4.38 23.35 5.86
C TYR A 101 -5.74 23.31 5.15
N THR A 102 -5.82 22.87 3.89
CA THR A 102 -7.08 22.86 3.14
C THR A 102 -7.47 21.46 2.69
N GLU A 103 -6.98 21.00 1.54
CA GLU A 103 -7.41 19.76 0.88
C GLU A 103 -7.08 18.53 1.73
N GLY A 104 -5.91 18.50 2.37
CA GLY A 104 -5.54 17.39 3.24
C GLY A 104 -6.17 17.46 4.63
N ALA A 105 -6.64 18.62 5.07
CA ALA A 105 -7.39 18.73 6.32
C ALA A 105 -8.81 18.16 6.18
N GLU A 106 -9.40 18.22 4.98
CA GLU A 106 -10.71 17.62 4.68
C GLU A 106 -10.68 16.09 4.58
N LEU A 107 -9.49 15.47 4.52
CA LEU A 107 -9.31 14.03 4.41
C LEU A 107 -9.33 13.28 5.74
N VAL A 108 -9.39 14.00 6.87
CA VAL A 108 -9.21 13.48 8.24
C VAL A 108 -10.47 13.67 9.08
#